data_AF-A0AA88LC22-F1
#
_entry.id   AF-A0AA88LC22-F1
#
_cell.length_a   1.000
_cell.length_b   1.000
_cell.length_c   1.000
_cell.angle_alpha   90.00
_cell.angle_beta   90.00
_cell.angle_gamma   90.00
#
_symmetry.space_group_name_H-M   'P 1'
#
loop_
_entity.id
_entity.type
_entity.pdbx_description
1 polymer ?
#
loop_
_entity_poly.entity_id
_entity_poly.type
_entity_poly.pdbx_seq_one_letter_code
_entity_poly.pdbx_strand_id
1 'polypeptide(L)'
;MGSYQSQVPSKLWFFVVKTDYVPILRFGSSTDMNLVKLVLYLNKPKETNINNTIEQFKDVFEGIGKLEGKCNFHLKEGAIPKVYPARKVPASHRAKLKQELNEKGHH
;
A
#
# COMPACT_ATOMS: atom_id res chain seq x y z
N MET A 1 -31.51 21.54 35.97
CA MET A 1 -30.82 20.25 36.24
C MET A 1 -30.91 19.40 34.98
N GLY A 2 -29.84 19.37 34.17
CA GLY A 2 -29.77 18.49 33.00
C GLY A 2 -29.24 17.13 33.43
N SER A 3 -30.02 16.07 33.23
CA SER A 3 -29.63 14.71 33.54
C SER A 3 -28.57 14.22 32.55
N TYR A 4 -27.37 13.95 33.06
CA TYR A 4 -26.31 13.25 32.32
C TYR A 4 -26.77 11.81 32.08
N GLN A 5 -27.14 11.49 30.83
CA GLN A 5 -27.32 10.12 30.38
C GLN A 5 -25.95 9.45 30.35
N SER A 6 -25.76 8.44 31.20
CA SER A 6 -24.53 7.63 31.26
C SER A 6 -24.31 6.94 29.91
N GLN A 7 -23.25 7.31 29.20
CA GLN A 7 -22.86 6.66 27.95
C GLN A 7 -22.51 5.19 28.24
N VAL A 8 -23.19 4.28 27.54
CA VAL A 8 -22.87 2.84 27.58
C VAL A 8 -21.47 2.64 26.98
N PRO A 9 -20.55 1.91 27.64
CA PRO A 9 -19.20 1.69 27.11
C PRO A 9 -19.28 0.92 25.79
N SER A 10 -18.95 1.57 24.68
CA SER A 10 -18.84 0.95 23.37
C SER A 10 -17.48 0.26 23.23
N LYS A 11 -17.49 -1.02 22.85
CA LYS A 11 -16.26 -1.76 22.51
C LYS A 11 -15.69 -1.23 21.20
N LEU A 12 -14.46 -0.72 21.24
CA LEU A 12 -13.72 -0.26 20.07
C LEU A 12 -12.65 -1.28 19.72
N TRP A 13 -12.63 -1.74 18.47
CA TRP A 13 -11.65 -2.69 17.97
C TRP A 13 -10.56 -1.93 17.23
N PHE A 14 -9.31 -2.14 17.62
CA PHE A 14 -8.14 -1.63 16.92
C PHE A 14 -7.34 -2.79 16.35
N PHE A 15 -6.91 -2.65 15.09
CA PHE A 15 -5.98 -3.59 14.47
C PHE A 15 -4.56 -3.09 14.70
N VAL A 16 -3.86 -3.73 15.63
CA VAL A 16 -2.43 -3.45 15.87
C VAL A 16 -1.63 -4.34 14.94
N VAL A 17 -1.05 -3.75 13.91
CA VAL A 17 -0.13 -4.46 13.01
C VAL A 17 1.28 -4.34 13.58
N LYS A 18 1.93 -5.49 13.84
CA LYS A 18 3.34 -5.50 14.22
C LYS A 18 4.18 -5.17 12.99
N THR A 19 4.95 -4.10 13.07
CA THR A 19 5.85 -3.66 11.99
C THR A 19 7.22 -3.37 12.59
N ASP A 20 8.27 -3.76 11.88
CA ASP A 20 9.66 -3.49 12.28
C ASP A 20 10.15 -2.09 11.81
N TYR A 21 9.23 -1.25 11.29
CA TYR A 21 9.52 0.07 10.75
C TYR A 21 9.16 1.19 11.73
N VAL A 22 9.98 2.25 11.71
CA VAL A 22 9.69 3.50 12.42
C VAL A 22 8.63 4.27 11.63
N PRO A 23 7.50 4.68 12.25
CA PRO A 23 6.48 5.45 11.56
C PRO A 23 7.04 6.81 11.14
N ILE A 24 6.92 7.12 9.84
CA ILE A 24 7.42 8.38 9.25
C ILE A 24 6.64 9.58 9.79
N LEU A 25 5.34 9.39 10.07
CA LEU A 25 4.45 10.43 10.55
C LEU A 25 3.91 10.09 11.93
N ARG A 26 3.95 11.08 12.84
CA ARG A 26 3.28 11.02 14.14
C ARG A 26 1.81 11.37 13.98
N PHE A 27 0.98 10.92 14.92
CA PHE A 27 -0.46 11.21 14.95
C PHE A 27 -0.80 12.68 14.66
N GLY A 28 -0.12 13.63 15.31
CA GLY A 28 -0.36 15.07 15.09
C GLY A 28 -0.14 15.51 13.64
N SER A 29 0.99 15.12 13.04
CA SER A 29 1.28 15.44 11.64
C SER A 29 0.27 14.80 10.68
N SER A 30 -0.14 13.55 10.96
CA SER A 30 -1.14 12.86 10.16
C SER A 30 -2.54 13.50 10.27
N THR A 31 -2.90 14.10 11.41
CA THR A 31 -4.14 14.87 11.56
C THR A 31 -4.05 16.22 10.86
N ASP A 32 -2.91 16.92 10.96
CA ASP A 32 -2.71 18.23 10.34
C ASP A 32 -2.76 18.15 8.80
N MET A 33 -2.22 17.05 8.24
CA MET A 33 -2.27 16.75 6.81
C MET A 33 -3.59 16.12 6.36
N ASN A 34 -4.57 15.98 7.25
CA ASN A 34 -5.87 15.35 7.00
C ASN A 34 -5.75 13.91 6.43
N LEU A 35 -4.69 13.19 6.80
CA LEU A 35 -4.47 11.78 6.44
C LEU A 35 -5.24 10.85 7.39
N VAL A 36 -5.41 11.27 8.65
CA VAL A 36 -6.14 10.53 9.68
C VAL A 36 -7.17 11.45 10.33
N LYS A 37 -8.42 10.99 10.44
CA LYS A 37 -9.50 11.70 11.12
C LYS A 37 -9.95 10.93 12.35
N LEU A 38 -9.79 11.52 13.54
CA LEU A 38 -10.29 10.94 14.78
C LEU A 38 -11.79 11.19 14.92
N VAL A 39 -12.59 10.12 14.84
CA VAL A 39 -14.04 10.19 15.03
C VAL A 39 -14.39 9.57 16.37
N LEU A 40 -14.77 10.41 17.35
CA LEU A 40 -15.04 9.98 18.73
C LEU A 40 -16.45 9.39 18.92
N TYR A 41 -17.37 9.67 18.00
CA TYR A 41 -18.74 9.19 18.07
C TYR A 41 -19.30 8.90 16.69
N LEU A 42 -19.91 7.73 16.53
CA LEU A 42 -20.63 7.32 15.34
C LEU A 42 -22.11 7.16 15.72
N ASN A 43 -23.00 7.86 15.02
CA ASN A 43 -24.44 7.81 15.29
C ASN A 43 -25.05 6.41 15.07
N LYS A 44 -24.42 5.55 14.25
CA LYS A 44 -24.81 4.15 14.02
C LYS A 44 -23.57 3.34 13.59
N PRO A 45 -23.29 2.18 14.19
CA PRO A 45 -22.30 1.27 13.64
C PRO A 45 -22.81 0.77 12.29
N LYS A 46 -22.17 1.19 11.19
CA LYS A 46 -22.30 0.48 9.92
C LYS A 46 -21.43 -0.76 10.06
N GLU A 47 -22.05 -1.94 10.14
CA GLU A 47 -21.33 -3.20 9.94
C GLU A 47 -20.69 -3.14 8.55
N THR A 48 -19.39 -2.87 8.53
CA THR A 48 -18.63 -2.81 7.28
C THR A 48 -17.83 -4.10 7.24
N ASN A 49 -18.24 -5.00 6.36
CA ASN A 49 -17.51 -6.24 6.14
C ASN A 49 -16.16 -5.90 5.48
N ILE A 50 -15.07 -6.16 6.20
CA ILE A 50 -13.70 -5.89 5.74
C ILE A 50 -13.42 -6.60 4.41
N ASN A 51 -13.95 -7.80 4.22
CA ASN A 51 -13.79 -8.54 2.97
C ASN A 51 -14.41 -7.77 1.79
N ASN A 52 -15.56 -7.12 1.99
CA ASN A 52 -16.15 -6.29 0.93
C ASN A 52 -15.28 -5.08 0.59
N THR A 53 -14.56 -4.51 1.56
CA THR A 53 -13.63 -3.39 1.32
C THR A 53 -12.38 -3.85 0.57
N ILE A 54 -11.80 -4.99 0.95
CA ILE A 54 -10.67 -5.58 0.22
C ILE A 54 -11.11 -5.98 -1.20
N GLU A 55 -12.31 -6.57 -1.30
CA GLU A 55 -13.13 -6.79 -2.50
C GLU A 55 -13.08 -5.61 -3.48
N GLN A 56 -13.56 -4.48 -2.95
CA GLN A 56 -13.78 -3.24 -3.70
C GLN A 56 -12.48 -2.55 -4.14
N PHE A 57 -11.39 -2.67 -3.38
CA PHE A 57 -10.12 -2.00 -3.65
C PHE A 57 -8.99 -3.00 -3.90
N LYS A 58 -9.32 -4.12 -4.57
CA LYS A 58 -8.40 -5.23 -4.81
C LYS A 58 -7.12 -4.79 -5.53
N ASP A 59 -7.20 -3.81 -6.41
CA ASP A 59 -6.09 -3.18 -7.12
C ASP A 59 -5.09 -2.44 -6.22
N VAL A 60 -5.53 -1.99 -5.04
CA VAL A 60 -4.67 -1.38 -4.01
C VAL A 60 -3.95 -2.46 -3.20
N PHE A 61 -4.58 -3.61 -3.00
CA PHE A 61 -4.10 -4.66 -2.10
C PHE A 61 -3.42 -5.84 -2.81
N GLU A 62 -3.55 -5.96 -4.14
CA GLU A 62 -2.97 -7.04 -4.93
C GLU A 62 -2.14 -6.53 -6.11
N GLY A 63 -1.08 -7.29 -6.44
CA GLY A 63 -0.15 -6.93 -7.50
C GLY A 63 0.87 -5.87 -7.09
N ILE A 64 1.60 -5.35 -8.07
CA ILE A 64 2.61 -4.29 -7.88
C ILE A 64 2.06 -2.88 -8.20
N GLY A 65 0.76 -2.80 -8.50
CA GLY A 65 0.13 -1.61 -9.08
C GLY A 65 0.52 -1.39 -10.55
N LYS A 66 -0.37 -0.76 -11.31
CA LYS A 66 -0.11 -0.31 -12.68
C LYS A 66 -0.45 1.18 -12.76
N LEU A 67 0.52 1.99 -13.21
CA LEU A 67 0.25 3.39 -13.49
C LEU A 67 -0.41 3.51 -14.86
N GLU A 68 -1.59 4.11 -14.90
CA GLU A 68 -2.29 4.39 -16.15
C GLU A 68 -1.55 5.45 -16.97
N GLY A 69 -1.47 5.23 -18.28
CA GLY A 69 -0.83 6.15 -19.23
C GLY A 69 0.40 5.57 -19.94
N LYS A 70 0.91 6.33 -20.91
CA LYS A 70 2.11 5.97 -21.68
C LYS A 70 3.34 6.61 -21.05
N CYS A 71 4.36 5.82 -20.77
CA CYS A 71 5.66 6.32 -20.35
C CYS A 71 6.47 6.74 -21.59
N ASN A 72 6.77 8.02 -21.73
CA ASN A 72 7.58 8.56 -22.82
C ASN A 72 9.04 8.72 -22.35
N PHE A 73 9.95 7.97 -22.95
CA PHE A 73 11.39 8.11 -22.72
C PHE A 73 12.01 8.97 -23.81
N HIS A 74 12.67 10.06 -23.44
CA HIS A 74 13.41 10.91 -24.37
C HIS A 74 14.91 10.68 -24.24
N LEU A 75 15.57 10.41 -25.38
CA LEU A 75 17.01 10.35 -25.44
C LEU A 75 17.60 11.77 -25.56
N LYS A 76 18.78 11.97 -24.99
CA LYS A 76 19.55 13.19 -25.25
C LYS A 76 19.97 13.23 -26.72
N GLU A 77 20.08 14.43 -27.28
CA GLU A 77 20.61 14.62 -28.62
C GLU A 77 22.03 14.01 -28.71
N GLY A 78 22.30 13.25 -29.77
CA GLY A 78 23.56 12.54 -29.95
C GLY A 78 23.77 11.29 -29.08
N ALA A 79 22.72 10.76 -28.42
CA ALA A 79 22.84 9.52 -27.66
C ALA A 79 23.23 8.33 -28.55
N ILE A 80 24.28 7.59 -28.16
CA ILE A 80 24.78 6.42 -28.88
C ILE A 80 24.30 5.14 -28.16
N PRO A 81 23.66 4.18 -28.87
CA PRO A 81 23.29 2.90 -28.29
C PRO A 81 24.52 2.14 -27.80
N LYS A 82 24.51 1.70 -26.54
CA LYS A 82 25.61 0.95 -25.94
C LYS A 82 25.15 -0.45 -25.54
N VAL A 83 25.81 -1.46 -26.09
CA VAL A 83 25.58 -2.86 -25.74
C VAL A 83 26.65 -3.29 -24.74
N TYR A 84 26.21 -3.70 -23.54
CA TYR A 84 27.09 -4.29 -22.55
C TYR A 84 27.02 -5.82 -22.63
N PRO A 85 28.14 -6.53 -22.41
CA PRO A 85 28.12 -7.99 -22.32
C PRO A 85 27.22 -8.44 -21.16
N ALA A 86 26.52 -9.56 -21.35
CA ALA A 86 25.65 -10.13 -20.33
C ALA A 86 26.45 -10.45 -19.05
N ARG A 87 26.00 -9.93 -17.90
CA ARG A 87 26.64 -10.20 -16.61
C ARG A 87 26.27 -11.60 -16.11
N LYS A 88 27.26 -12.33 -15.57
CA LYS A 88 27.02 -13.65 -14.98
C LYS A 88 26.17 -13.51 -13.72
N VAL A 89 25.07 -14.25 -13.66
CA VAL A 89 24.24 -14.37 -12.47
C VAL A 89 24.92 -15.34 -11.49
N PRO A 90 25.10 -14.96 -10.20
CA PRO A 90 25.61 -15.84 -9.16
C PRO A 90 24.83 -17.16 -9.13
N ALA A 91 25.53 -18.29 -8.94
CA ALA A 91 24.93 -19.61 -9.01
C ALA A 91 23.72 -19.77 -8.06
N SER A 92 23.81 -19.20 -6.86
CA SER A 92 22.74 -19.18 -5.86
C SER A 92 21.44 -18.52 -6.33
N HIS A 93 21.52 -17.54 -7.25
CA HIS A 93 20.34 -16.78 -7.70
C HIS A 93 19.80 -17.26 -9.05
N ARG A 94 20.50 -18.16 -9.75
CA ARG A 94 20.10 -18.58 -11.11
C ARG A 94 18.72 -19.24 -11.15
N ALA A 95 18.43 -20.15 -10.23
CA ALA A 95 17.16 -20.87 -10.20
C ALA A 95 15.99 -19.91 -9.91
N LYS A 96 16.13 -19.09 -8.86
CA LYS A 96 15.13 -18.09 -8.47
C LYS A 96 14.87 -17.07 -9.58
N LEU A 97 15.93 -16.52 -10.18
CA LEU A 97 15.80 -15.55 -11.26
C LEU A 97 15.12 -16.16 -12.49
N LYS A 98 15.48 -17.40 -12.86
CA LYS A 98 14.84 -18.09 -14.00
C LYS A 98 13.35 -18.31 -13.74
N GLN A 99 12.99 -18.71 -12.52
CA GLN A 99 11.59 -18.87 -12.13
C GLN A 99 10.83 -17.55 -12.24
N GLU A 100 11.34 -16.47 -11.63
CA GLU A 100 10.67 -15.17 -11.66
C GLU A 100 10.53 -14.61 -13.09
N LEU A 101 11.56 -14.77 -13.94
CA LEU A 101 11.51 -14.33 -15.34
C LEU A 101 10.49 -15.12 -16.16
N ASN A 102 10.35 -16.42 -15.92
CA ASN A 102 9.34 -17.25 -16.60
C ASN A 102 7.92 -16.91 -16.12
N GLU A 103 7.74 -16.66 -14.83
CA GLU A 103 6.44 -16.31 -14.26
C GLU A 103 5.97 -14.91 -14.70
N LYS A 104 6.88 -13.92 -14.75
CA LYS A 104 6.54 -12.51 -15.02
C LYS A 104 6.71 -12.07 -16.48
N GLY A 105 7.29 -12.90 -17.35
CA GLY A 105 7.51 -12.58 -18.77
C GLY A 105 6.26 -12.60 -19.65
N HIS A 106 5.09 -12.93 -19.11
CA HIS A 106 3.82 -13.07 -19.84
C HIS A 106 2.83 -11.90 -19.65
N HIS A 107 3.21 -10.85 -18.93
CA HIS A 107 2.38 -9.64 -18.72
C HIS A 107 2.75 -8.51 -19.68
#